data_AF-A0A3B1DB83-F1
#
_entry.id   AF-A0A3B1DB83-F1
#
_cell.length_a   1.000
_cell.length_b   1.000
_cell.length_c   1.000
_cell.angle_alpha   90.00
_cell.angle_beta   90.00
_cell.angle_gamma   90.00
#
_symmetry.space_group_name_H-M   'P 1'
#
loop_
_entity.id
_entity.type
_entity.pdbx_description
1 polymer ?
#
loop_
_entity_poly.entity_id
_entity_poly.type
_entity_poly.pdbx_seq_one_letter_code
_entity_poly.pdbx_strand_id
1 'polypeptide(L)'
;MGKKLAITGNQALAEAMRQINPDVCAAYPITPSTEIMQRFASFVSDGVVDTELVTVESEHSAMSACIGASAAGGRVMTATSSQGLALMWEMLHIASGMRLPIAMTLVNRAL
;
A
#
# COMPACT_ATOMS: atom_id res chain seq x y z
N MET A 1 9.81 9.12 -25.23
CA MET A 1 10.88 8.55 -24.39
C MET A 1 10.54 8.87 -22.95
N GLY A 2 10.63 7.90 -22.02
CA GLY A 2 10.28 8.14 -20.61
C GLY A 2 11.23 9.14 -19.93
N LYS A 3 10.73 9.89 -18.95
CA LYS A 3 11.52 10.84 -18.15
C LYS A 3 12.51 10.06 -17.27
N LYS A 4 13.80 10.38 -17.33
CA LYS A 4 14.80 9.82 -16.40
C LYS A 4 14.79 10.64 -15.12
N LEU A 5 14.64 9.96 -13.98
CA LEU A 5 14.58 10.56 -12.65
C LEU A 5 15.62 9.87 -11.76
N ALA A 6 16.34 10.65 -10.94
CA ALA A 6 17.18 10.13 -9.87
C ALA A 6 16.37 10.16 -8.57
N ILE A 7 15.76 9.03 -8.21
CA ILE A 7 14.82 8.90 -7.08
C ILE A 7 15.10 7.60 -6.32
N THR A 8 14.68 7.54 -5.04
CA THR A 8 14.79 6.32 -4.23
C THR A 8 13.81 5.23 -4.70
N GLY A 9 14.00 3.98 -4.26
CA GLY A 9 13.06 2.90 -4.54
C GLY A 9 11.64 3.19 -4.01
N ASN A 10 11.55 3.76 -2.80
CA ASN A 10 10.28 4.18 -2.21
C ASN A 10 9.57 5.25 -3.07
N GLN A 11 10.32 6.24 -3.56
CA GLN A 11 9.80 7.28 -4.44
C GLN A 11 9.36 6.72 -5.80
N ALA A 12 10.13 5.78 -6.36
CA ALA A 12 9.77 5.12 -7.62
C ALA A 12 8.46 4.33 -7.49
N LEU A 13 8.26 3.64 -6.36
CA LEU A 13 7.01 2.95 -6.10
C LEU A 13 5.84 3.91 -5.89
N ALA A 14 6.00 4.99 -5.12
CA ALA A 14 4.94 5.98 -4.95
C ALA A 14 4.53 6.60 -6.30
N GLU A 15 5.49 6.82 -7.21
CA GLU A 15 5.22 7.27 -8.58
C GLU A 15 4.49 6.22 -9.42
N ALA A 16 4.81 4.93 -9.22
CA ALA A 16 4.07 3.83 -9.85
C ALA A 16 2.63 3.75 -9.32
N MET A 17 2.43 3.88 -8.00
CA MET A 17 1.10 3.96 -7.39
C MET A 17 0.29 5.13 -7.97
N ARG A 18 0.92 6.30 -8.14
CA ARG A 18 0.31 7.47 -8.78
C ARG A 18 -0.17 7.17 -10.20
N GLN A 19 0.62 6.43 -10.98
CA GLN A 19 0.23 6.02 -12.35
C GLN A 19 -0.86 4.94 -12.36
N ILE A 20 -0.85 4.05 -11.37
CA ILE A 20 -1.86 3.00 -11.20
C ILE A 20 -3.21 3.59 -10.80
N ASN A 21 -3.20 4.69 -10.04
CA ASN A 21 -4.38 5.34 -9.45
C ASN A 21 -5.31 4.30 -8.76
N PRO A 22 -4.84 3.63 -7.69
CA PRO A 22 -5.65 2.63 -7.00
C PRO A 22 -6.90 3.28 -6.39
N ASP A 23 -7.99 2.53 -6.29
CA ASP A 23 -9.24 3.04 -5.71
C ASP A 23 -9.12 3.19 -4.19
N VAL A 24 -8.42 2.25 -3.53
CA VAL A 24 -8.23 2.25 -2.07
C VAL A 24 -6.80 1.90 -1.70
N CYS A 25 -6.26 2.66 -0.75
CA CYS A 25 -4.99 2.37 -0.10
C CYS A 25 -5.17 2.38 1.42
N ALA A 26 -4.92 1.27 2.11
CA ALA A 26 -4.88 1.24 3.57
C ALA A 26 -3.43 1.29 4.06
N ALA A 27 -3.12 2.15 5.02
CA ALA A 27 -1.75 2.43 5.44
C ALA A 27 -1.56 2.50 6.95
N TYR A 28 -0.44 1.95 7.41
CA TYR A 28 0.08 2.11 8.77
C TYR A 28 1.59 2.41 8.71
N PRO A 29 2.13 3.33 9.53
CA PRO A 29 3.54 3.73 9.46
C PRO A 29 4.48 2.66 10.04
N ILE A 30 5.41 2.16 9.21
CA ILE A 30 6.52 1.31 9.64
C ILE A 30 7.77 1.53 8.78
N THR A 31 8.90 1.84 9.41
CA THR A 31 10.18 2.04 8.72
C THR A 31 10.67 0.73 8.11
N PRO A 32 11.23 0.71 6.88
CA PRO A 32 11.47 1.84 5.97
C PRO A 32 10.34 2.12 4.95
N SER A 33 9.24 1.37 4.95
CA SER A 33 8.15 1.55 3.97
C SER A 33 7.31 2.82 4.16
N THR A 34 7.42 3.50 5.30
CA THR A 34 6.64 4.71 5.62
C THR A 34 6.71 5.80 4.52
N GLU A 35 7.88 6.01 3.92
CA GLU A 35 8.09 7.06 2.90
C GLU A 35 7.17 6.87 1.68
N ILE A 36 6.89 5.61 1.31
CA ILE A 36 6.02 5.28 0.16
C ILE A 36 4.64 5.89 0.38
N MET A 37 4.01 5.56 1.51
CA MET A 37 2.65 6.00 1.82
C MET A 37 2.60 7.48 2.14
N GLN A 38 3.63 8.06 2.76
CA GLN A 38 3.73 9.51 2.96
C GLN A 38 3.73 10.27 1.63
N ARG A 39 4.56 9.84 0.68
CA ARG A 39 4.63 10.49 -0.64
C ARG A 39 3.38 10.27 -1.47
N PHE A 40 2.78 9.08 -1.39
CA PHE A 40 1.51 8.80 -2.04
C PHE A 40 0.36 9.61 -1.45
N ALA A 41 0.34 9.81 -0.13
CA ALA A 41 -0.65 10.67 0.53
C ALA A 41 -0.60 12.11 0.02
N SER A 42 0.58 12.64 -0.31
CA SER A 42 0.70 13.96 -0.96
C SER A 42 0.01 13.98 -2.33
N PHE A 43 0.13 12.92 -3.13
CA PHE A 43 -0.58 12.86 -4.41
C PHE A 43 -2.11 12.83 -4.25
N VAL A 44 -2.60 12.17 -3.20
CA VAL A 44 -4.03 12.18 -2.85
C VAL A 44 -4.47 13.58 -2.42
N SER A 45 -3.74 14.22 -1.49
CA SER A 45 -4.08 15.56 -0.99
C SER A 45 -4.00 16.64 -2.07
N ASP A 46 -3.10 16.48 -3.04
CA ASP A 46 -2.92 17.40 -4.15
C ASP A 46 -3.93 17.13 -5.30
N GLY A 47 -4.80 16.13 -5.16
CA GLY A 47 -5.82 15.76 -6.17
C GLY A 47 -5.23 15.17 -7.46
N VAL A 48 -4.01 14.63 -7.40
CA VAL A 48 -3.34 14.00 -8.56
C VAL A 48 -3.84 12.58 -8.80
N VAL A 49 -4.42 11.95 -7.78
CA VAL A 49 -5.08 10.65 -7.79
C VAL A 49 -6.41 10.74 -7.04
N ASP A 50 -7.35 9.86 -7.36
CA ASP A 50 -8.68 9.77 -6.75
C ASP A 50 -8.77 8.51 -5.88
N THR A 51 -7.86 8.42 -4.90
CA THR A 51 -7.70 7.25 -4.05
C THR A 51 -8.25 7.52 -2.66
N GLU A 52 -9.07 6.61 -2.14
CA GLU A 52 -9.43 6.59 -0.72
C GLU A 52 -8.26 6.06 0.11
N LEU A 53 -7.58 6.98 0.81
CA LEU A 53 -6.46 6.66 1.70
C LEU A 53 -6.96 6.43 3.13
N VAL A 54 -7.01 5.17 3.55
CA VAL A 54 -7.47 4.78 4.89
C VAL A 54 -6.28 4.68 5.84
N THR A 55 -6.19 5.60 6.78
CA THR A 55 -5.23 5.53 7.89
C THR A 55 -5.76 4.63 8.99
N VAL A 56 -5.21 3.43 9.08
CA VAL A 56 -5.65 2.41 10.05
C VAL A 56 -4.81 2.45 11.33
N GLU A 57 -5.22 1.69 12.33
CA GLU A 57 -4.59 1.58 13.64
C GLU A 57 -3.47 0.52 13.74
N SER A 58 -3.38 -0.41 12.77
CA SER A 58 -2.35 -1.44 12.72
C SER A 58 -2.21 -2.06 11.32
N GLU A 59 -1.13 -2.81 11.08
CA GLU A 59 -0.96 -3.56 9.83
C GLU A 59 -1.97 -4.69 9.64
N HIS A 60 -2.45 -5.32 10.72
CA HIS A 60 -3.54 -6.31 10.63
C HIS A 60 -4.81 -5.67 10.06
N SER A 61 -5.15 -4.48 10.58
CA SER A 61 -6.27 -3.67 10.12
C SER A 61 -6.07 -3.16 8.69
N ALA A 62 -4.82 -2.85 8.30
CA ALA A 62 -4.50 -2.43 6.93
C ALA A 62 -4.85 -3.53 5.93
N MET A 63 -4.41 -4.77 6.18
CA MET A 63 -4.73 -5.89 5.28
C MET A 63 -6.22 -6.26 5.33
N SER A 64 -6.86 -6.17 6.50
CA SER A 64 -8.31 -6.38 6.66
C SER A 64 -9.13 -5.39 5.83
N ALA A 65 -8.77 -4.09 5.87
CA ALA A 65 -9.39 -3.07 5.04
C ALA A 65 -9.12 -3.34 3.55
N CYS A 66 -7.90 -3.77 3.19
CA CYS A 66 -7.57 -4.11 1.80
C CYS A 66 -8.42 -5.28 1.26
N ILE A 67 -8.64 -6.30 2.09
CA ILE A 67 -9.50 -7.45 1.77
C ILE A 67 -10.93 -6.99 1.49
N GLY A 68 -11.51 -6.20 2.39
CA GLY A 68 -12.86 -5.65 2.21
C GLY A 68 -12.98 -4.82 0.93
N ALA A 69 -12.05 -3.90 0.70
CA ALA A 69 -12.04 -3.03 -0.47
C ALA A 69 -11.85 -3.82 -1.78
N SER A 70 -10.98 -4.83 -1.80
CA SER A 70 -10.75 -5.65 -2.99
C SER A 70 -11.94 -6.57 -3.28
N ALA A 71 -12.57 -7.13 -2.25
CA ALA A 71 -13.79 -7.92 -2.39
C ALA A 71 -14.98 -7.08 -2.91
N ALA A 72 -15.01 -5.78 -2.62
CA ALA A 72 -15.99 -4.84 -3.16
C ALA A 72 -15.71 -4.41 -4.63
N GLY A 73 -14.60 -4.86 -5.23
CA GLY A 73 -14.24 -4.61 -6.63
C GLY A 73 -13.20 -3.50 -6.84
N GLY A 74 -12.66 -2.92 -5.77
CA GLY A 74 -11.62 -1.89 -5.86
C GLY A 74 -10.25 -2.46 -6.24
N ARG A 75 -9.45 -1.67 -6.95
CA ARG A 75 -8.02 -1.85 -7.11
C ARG A 75 -7.32 -1.38 -5.85
N VAL A 76 -6.69 -2.31 -5.14
CA VAL A 76 -6.19 -2.06 -3.77
C VAL A 76 -4.69 -2.22 -3.68
N MET A 77 -4.04 -1.28 -2.98
CA MET A 77 -2.61 -1.34 -2.67
C MET A 77 -2.32 -1.04 -1.20
N THR A 78 -1.23 -1.60 -0.67
CA THR A 78 -0.69 -1.25 0.65
C THR A 78 0.84 -1.42 0.66
N ALA A 79 1.51 -0.92 1.71
CA ALA A 79 2.94 -1.07 1.91
C ALA A 79 3.26 -1.37 3.38
N THR A 80 4.16 -2.32 3.63
CA THR A 80 4.58 -2.73 4.98
C THR A 80 6.05 -3.18 5.02
N SER A 81 6.56 -3.49 6.21
CA SER A 81 7.91 -3.98 6.47
C SER A 81 7.92 -4.89 7.71
N SER A 82 8.79 -5.92 7.75
CA SER A 82 9.19 -6.62 8.99
C SER A 82 7.99 -7.03 9.88
N GLN A 83 7.90 -6.49 11.10
CA GLN A 83 6.86 -6.77 12.10
C GLN A 83 5.45 -6.49 11.59
N GLY A 84 5.29 -5.51 10.69
CA GLY A 84 4.01 -5.22 10.07
C GLY A 84 3.53 -6.36 9.17
N LEU A 85 4.45 -7.00 8.43
CA LEU A 85 4.13 -8.21 7.66
C LEU A 85 3.78 -9.38 8.59
N ALA A 86 4.51 -9.55 9.69
CA ALA A 86 4.21 -10.58 10.68
C ALA A 86 2.83 -10.38 11.32
N LEU A 87 2.45 -9.12 11.57
CA LEU A 87 1.14 -8.78 12.10
C LEU A 87 0.00 -8.99 11.07
N MET A 88 0.29 -8.88 9.78
CA MET A 88 -0.64 -9.21 8.68
C MET A 88 -0.84 -10.71 8.45
N TRP A 89 -0.04 -11.59 9.07
CA TRP A 89 0.11 -12.99 8.65
C TRP A 89 -1.21 -13.77 8.57
N GLU A 90 -2.08 -13.61 9.57
CA GLU A 90 -3.42 -14.22 9.58
C GLU A 90 -4.25 -13.82 8.35
N MET A 91 -4.20 -12.54 7.98
CA MET A 91 -5.00 -11.97 6.91
C MET A 91 -4.49 -12.35 5.52
N LEU A 92 -3.19 -12.65 5.35
CA LEU A 92 -2.63 -13.06 4.05
C LEU A 92 -3.27 -14.35 3.53
N HIS A 93 -3.61 -15.28 4.42
CA HIS A 93 -4.30 -16.52 4.07
C HIS A 93 -5.73 -16.25 3.60
N ILE A 94 -6.42 -15.28 4.21
CA ILE A 94 -7.77 -14.88 3.82
C ILE A 94 -7.73 -14.21 2.44
N ALA A 95 -6.85 -13.22 2.25
CA ALA A 95 -6.68 -12.52 0.97
C ALA A 95 -6.44 -13.48 -0.20
N SER A 96 -5.51 -14.42 -0.02
CA SER A 96 -5.17 -15.42 -1.05
C SER A 96 -6.26 -16.47 -1.24
N GLY A 97 -6.88 -16.96 -0.16
CA GLY A 97 -7.99 -17.92 -0.21
C GLY A 97 -9.22 -17.38 -0.93
N MET A 98 -9.50 -16.08 -0.77
CA MET A 98 -10.58 -15.36 -1.47
C MET A 98 -10.21 -14.91 -2.88
N ARG A 99 -8.98 -15.17 -3.34
CA ARG A 99 -8.49 -14.82 -4.69
C ARG A 99 -8.53 -13.31 -4.98
N LEU A 100 -8.28 -12.49 -3.98
CA LEU A 100 -8.37 -11.03 -4.09
C LEU A 100 -7.08 -10.43 -4.68
N PRO A 101 -7.15 -9.61 -5.75
CA PRO A 101 -5.98 -9.03 -6.41
C PRO A 101 -5.41 -7.81 -5.66
N ILE A 102 -4.90 -8.02 -4.45
CA ILE A 102 -4.29 -6.96 -3.62
C ILE A 102 -2.79 -6.86 -3.92
N ALA A 103 -2.30 -5.66 -4.21
CA ALA A 103 -0.86 -5.41 -4.37
C ALA A 103 -0.25 -4.87 -3.07
N MET A 104 0.50 -5.73 -2.36
CA MET A 104 1.23 -5.36 -1.15
C MET A 104 2.71 -5.18 -1.46
N THR A 105 3.23 -3.97 -1.23
CA THR A 105 4.67 -3.74 -1.31
C THR A 105 5.33 -4.06 0.03
N LEU A 106 6.35 -4.92 -0.01
CA LEU A 106 7.17 -5.24 1.14
C LEU A 106 8.55 -4.62 1.00
N VAL A 107 8.90 -3.70 1.90
CA VAL A 107 10.29 -3.21 2.01
C VAL A 107 10.99 -4.01 3.12
N ASN A 108 11.98 -4.81 2.73
CA ASN A 108 12.59 -5.75 3.67
C ASN A 108 13.37 -5.04 4.77
N ARG A 109 13.04 -5.38 6.02
CA ARG A 109 13.77 -5.04 7.24
C ARG A 109 13.80 -6.31 8.11
N ALA A 110 14.88 -6.52 8.87
CA ALA A 110 14.97 -7.63 9.81
C ALA A 110 13.79 -7.61 10.80
N LEU A 111 13.36 -8.79 11.24
CA LEU A 111 12.41 -8.93 12.35
C LEU A 111 13.11 -8.51 13.65
#